data_AF-A0A1Y5SGF9-F1
#
_entry.id   AF-A0A1Y5SGF9-F1
#
_cell.length_a   1.000
_cell.length_b   1.000
_cell.length_c   1.000
_cell.angle_alpha   90.00
_cell.angle_beta   90.00
_cell.angle_gamma   90.00
#
_symmetry.space_group_name_H-M   'P 1'
#
loop_
_entity.id
_entity.type
_entity.pdbx_description
1 polymer ?
#
loop_
_entity_poly.entity_id
_entity_poly.type
_entity_poly.pdbx_seq_one_letter_code
_entity_poly.pdbx_strand_id
1 'polypeptide(L)'
;MLAYAVPQSVLLILVGSSYALATMGMKLVSGIQFAWGGAALILAGLALAATGEIALLKNNSMSQLYLILVGVETALVLVCALFMGEKFTPRMILGGGLIISGMIAVAH
;
A
#
# COMPACT_ATOMS: atom_id res chain seq x y z
N MET A 1 -0.14 -10.22 29.14
CA MET A 1 -1.06 -9.53 28.20
C MET A 1 -0.46 -8.18 27.84
N LEU A 2 0.40 -8.13 26.83
CA LEU A 2 0.96 -6.88 26.28
C LEU A 2 0.35 -6.68 24.90
N ALA A 3 -0.95 -6.40 24.88
CA ALA A 3 -1.62 -5.92 23.68
C ALA A 3 -1.37 -4.42 23.60
N TYR A 4 -0.23 -4.02 23.02
CA TYR A 4 -0.08 -2.66 22.53
C TYR A 4 -1.21 -2.46 21.52
N ALA A 5 -2.24 -1.70 21.88
CA ALA A 5 -3.33 -1.37 20.98
C ALA A 5 -2.75 -0.47 19.89
N VAL A 6 -2.21 -1.09 18.84
CA VAL A 6 -1.66 -0.36 17.70
C VAL A 6 -2.80 0.48 17.13
N PRO A 7 -2.65 1.81 17.06
CA PRO A 7 -3.72 2.66 16.56
C PRO A 7 -4.04 2.30 15.11
N GLN A 8 -5.33 2.34 14.77
CA GLN A 8 -5.83 1.91 13.45
C GLN A 8 -5.12 2.61 12.29
N SER A 9 -4.80 3.90 12.44
CA SER A 9 -4.04 4.68 11.46
C SER A 9 -2.64 4.12 11.21
N VAL A 10 -1.93 3.68 12.26
CA VAL A 10 -0.62 3.05 12.13
C VAL A 10 -0.74 1.69 11.45
N LEU A 11 -1.79 0.92 11.76
CA LEU A 11 -2.02 -0.36 11.10
C LEU A 11 -2.31 -0.17 9.60
N LEU A 12 -3.11 0.83 9.23
CA LEU A 12 -3.41 1.16 7.83
C LEU A 12 -2.13 1.54 7.05
N ILE A 13 -1.27 2.36 7.64
CA ILE A 13 0.02 2.71 7.03
C ILE A 13 0.90 1.49 6.89
N LEU A 14 0.94 0.61 7.90
CA LEU A 14 1.74 -0.61 7.86
C LEU A 14 1.27 -1.58 6.77
N VAL A 15 -0.04 -1.77 6.64
CA VAL A 15 -0.64 -2.63 5.60
C VAL A 15 -0.41 -2.03 4.22
N GLY A 16 -0.69 -0.73 4.03
CA GLY A 16 -0.41 -0.03 2.77
C GLY A 16 1.07 -0.07 2.39
N SER A 17 1.97 0.05 3.37
CA SER A 17 3.42 -0.09 3.14
C SER A 17 3.78 -1.50 2.72
N SER A 18 3.14 -2.52 3.30
CA SER A 18 3.38 -3.93 2.95
C SER A 18 2.95 -4.23 1.51
N TYR A 19 1.82 -3.67 1.06
CA TYR A 19 1.41 -3.71 -0.35
C TYR A 19 2.37 -2.96 -1.27
N ALA A 20 2.76 -1.72 -0.90
CA ALA A 20 3.73 -0.95 -1.69
C ALA A 20 5.08 -1.68 -1.82
N LEU A 21 5.50 -2.38 -0.78
CA LEU A 21 6.73 -3.19 -0.74
C LEU A 21 6.61 -4.43 -1.64
N ALA A 22 5.45 -5.09 -1.66
CA ALA A 22 5.17 -6.14 -2.63
C ALA A 22 5.20 -5.60 -4.08
N THR A 23 4.65 -4.41 -4.31
CA THR A 23 4.66 -3.73 -5.61
C THR A 23 6.07 -3.37 -6.08
N MET A 24 6.94 -2.91 -5.16
CA MET A 24 8.37 -2.73 -5.45
C MET A 24 9.04 -4.07 -5.80
N GLY A 25 8.72 -5.14 -5.07
CA GLY A 25 9.20 -6.49 -5.40
C GLY A 25 8.80 -6.91 -6.82
N MET A 26 7.55 -6.67 -7.22
CA MET A 26 7.07 -6.94 -8.58
C MET A 26 7.86 -6.14 -9.63
N LYS A 27 8.17 -4.86 -9.35
CA LYS A 27 9.01 -4.04 -10.23
C LYS A 27 10.41 -4.63 -10.38
N LEU A 28 11.03 -5.08 -9.30
CA LEU A 28 12.38 -5.68 -9.31
C LEU A 28 12.43 -7.00 -10.10
N VAL A 29 11.40 -7.85 -9.96
CA VAL A 29 11.28 -9.09 -10.74
C VAL A 29 11.09 -8.78 -12.23
N SER A 30 10.27 -7.78 -12.56
CA SER A 30 9.99 -7.40 -13.95
C SER A 30 11.24 -6.95 -14.73
N GLY A 31 12.26 -6.42 -14.04
CA GLY A 31 13.54 -6.00 -14.64
C GLY A 31 14.56 -7.13 -14.84
N ILE A 32 14.25 -8.39 -14.50
CA ILE A 32 15.13 -9.58 -14.61
C ILE A 32 16.41 -9.53 -13.73
N GLN A 33 16.68 -8.43 -13.02
CA GLN A 33 17.91 -8.27 -12.23
C GLN A 33 17.94 -9.12 -10.94
N PHE A 34 16.79 -9.43 -10.31
CA PHE A 34 16.71 -10.07 -8.99
C PHE A 34 15.46 -10.96 -8.81
N ALA A 35 15.33 -12.04 -9.58
CA ALA A 35 14.12 -12.87 -9.60
C ALA A 35 13.76 -13.50 -8.22
N TRP A 36 14.73 -14.08 -7.50
CA TRP A 36 14.46 -14.72 -6.20
C TRP A 36 14.28 -13.71 -5.05
N GLY A 37 15.10 -12.66 -4.99
CA GLY A 37 14.96 -11.62 -3.97
C GLY A 37 13.65 -10.85 -4.10
N GLY A 38 13.25 -10.53 -5.34
CA GLY A 38 11.97 -9.89 -5.60
C GLY A 38 10.77 -10.80 -5.27
N ALA A 39 10.83 -12.09 -5.60
CA ALA A 39 9.78 -13.05 -5.23
C ALA A 39 9.60 -13.16 -3.70
N ALA A 40 10.70 -13.17 -2.95
CA ALA A 40 10.64 -13.19 -1.48
C ALA A 40 9.99 -11.92 -0.91
N LEU A 41 10.32 -10.74 -1.46
CA LEU A 41 9.71 -9.46 -1.08
C LEU A 41 8.21 -9.42 -1.39
N ILE A 42 7.80 -9.93 -2.55
CA ILE A 42 6.38 -10.02 -2.92
C ILE A 42 5.63 -10.86 -1.90
N LEU A 43 6.11 -12.08 -1.63
CA LEU A 43 5.44 -12.99 -0.69
C LEU A 43 5.41 -12.45 0.73
N ALA A 44 6.52 -11.87 1.20
CA ALA A 44 6.59 -11.29 2.54
C ALA A 44 5.66 -10.07 2.68
N GLY A 45 5.66 -9.17 1.70
CA GLY A 45 4.78 -8.00 1.68
C GLY A 45 3.31 -8.38 1.64
N LEU A 46 2.93 -9.34 0.80
CA LEU A 46 1.54 -9.80 0.69
C LEU A 46 1.07 -10.54 1.94
N ALA A 47 1.94 -11.34 2.57
CA ALA A 47 1.62 -12.02 3.84
C ALA A 47 1.43 -11.03 4.99
N LEU A 48 2.31 -10.02 5.10
CA LEU A 48 2.17 -8.95 6.10
C LEU A 48 0.91 -8.11 5.84
N ALA A 49 0.63 -7.79 4.58
CA ALA A 49 -0.57 -7.06 4.21
C ALA A 49 -1.83 -7.84 4.59
N ALA A 50 -1.93 -9.11 4.20
CA ALA A 50 -3.08 -9.97 4.50
C ALA A 50 -3.31 -10.12 6.01
N THR A 51 -2.26 -10.34 6.80
CA THR A 51 -2.40 -10.46 8.26
C THR A 51 -2.87 -9.16 8.91
N GLY A 52 -2.38 -8.01 8.47
CA GLY A 52 -2.85 -6.71 8.96
C GLY A 52 -4.27 -6.36 8.49
N GLU A 53 -4.63 -6.71 7.25
CA GLU A 53 -6.00 -6.52 6.72
C GLU A 53 -7.03 -7.32 7.51
N ILE A 54 -6.72 -8.58 7.83
CA ILE A 54 -7.57 -9.42 8.70
C ILE A 54 -7.81 -8.76 10.06
N ALA A 55 -6.78 -8.10 10.62
CA ALA A 55 -6.91 -7.39 11.89
C ALA A 55 -7.76 -6.11 11.77
N LEU A 56 -7.66 -5.38 10.65
CA LEU A 56 -8.47 -4.17 10.40
C LEU A 56 -9.94 -4.51 10.13
N LEU A 57 -10.21 -5.56 9.34
CA LEU A 57 -11.55 -5.99 8.97
C LEU A 57 -12.39 -6.46 10.16
N LYS A 58 -11.76 -6.85 11.28
CA LYS A 58 -12.48 -7.21 12.51
C LYS A 58 -13.37 -6.09 13.06
N ASN A 59 -12.98 -4.84 12.87
CA ASN A 59 -13.64 -3.69 13.52
C ASN A 59 -14.14 -2.63 12.52
N ASN A 60 -13.98 -2.86 11.21
CA ASN A 60 -14.28 -1.86 10.19
C ASN A 60 -15.14 -2.44 9.07
N SER A 61 -15.92 -1.59 8.41
CA SER A 61 -16.65 -1.99 7.22
C SER A 61 -15.67 -2.29 6.08
N MET A 62 -15.93 -3.37 5.35
CA MET A 62 -15.06 -3.82 4.26
C MET A 62 -14.92 -2.73 3.18
N SER A 63 -16.03 -2.11 2.77
CA SER A 63 -16.05 -1.09 1.71
C SER A 63 -15.22 0.14 2.06
N GLN A 64 -15.38 0.69 3.27
CA GLN A 64 -14.65 1.88 3.69
C GLN A 64 -13.15 1.59 3.83
N LEU A 65 -12.80 0.45 4.43
CA LEU A 65 -11.41 0.04 4.62
C LEU A 65 -10.70 -0.09 3.27
N TYR A 66 -11.27 -0.80 2.31
CA TYR A 66 -10.64 -0.99 0.99
C TYR A 66 -10.43 0.34 0.25
N LEU A 67 -11.39 1.27 0.32
CA LEU A 67 -11.24 2.59 -0.31
C LEU A 67 -10.09 3.40 0.33
N ILE A 68 -9.97 3.33 1.66
CA ILE A 68 -8.84 3.96 2.38
C ILE A 68 -7.52 3.30 1.98
N LEU A 69 -7.49 1.98 1.94
CA LEU A 69 -6.26 1.23 1.69
C LEU A 69 -5.74 1.43 0.27
N VAL A 70 -6.62 1.44 -0.73
CA VAL A 70 -6.26 1.77 -2.13
C VAL A 70 -5.66 3.16 -2.22
N GLY A 71 -6.23 4.16 -1.53
CA GLY A 71 -5.70 5.52 -1.52
C GLY A 71 -4.31 5.62 -0.86
N VAL A 72 -4.14 4.98 0.31
CA VAL A 72 -2.86 4.95 1.03
C VAL A 72 -1.79 4.21 0.23
N GLU A 73 -2.11 3.02 -0.31
CA GLU A 73 -1.20 2.24 -1.15
C GLU A 73 -0.78 3.04 -2.38
N THR A 74 -1.73 3.68 -3.07
CA THR A 74 -1.43 4.52 -4.25
C THR A 74 -0.46 5.63 -3.90
N ALA A 75 -0.69 6.34 -2.78
CA ALA A 75 0.23 7.39 -2.33
C ALA A 75 1.65 6.85 -2.08
N LEU A 76 1.76 5.73 -1.37
CA LEU A 76 3.04 5.11 -1.03
C LEU A 76 3.77 4.60 -2.28
N VAL A 77 3.06 3.95 -3.20
CA VAL A 77 3.62 3.44 -4.46
C VAL A 77 4.10 4.60 -5.34
N LEU A 78 3.36 5.71 -5.44
CA LEU A 78 3.81 6.89 -6.20
C LEU A 78 5.06 7.51 -5.57
N VAL A 79 5.12 7.64 -4.25
CA VAL A 79 6.33 8.11 -3.56
C VAL A 79 7.51 7.17 -3.84
N CYS A 80 7.28 5.87 -3.77
CA CYS A 80 8.27 4.84 -4.09
C CYS A 80 8.77 4.91 -5.55
N ALA A 81 7.87 5.15 -6.50
CA ALA A 81 8.20 5.31 -7.91
C ALA A 81 9.08 6.56 -8.17
N LEU A 82 8.86 7.66 -7.43
CA LEU A 82 9.75 8.82 -7.46
C LEU A 82 11.17 8.47 -7.01
N PHE A 83 11.30 7.72 -5.91
CA PHE A 83 12.61 7.27 -5.42
C PHE A 83 13.31 6.33 -6.41
N MET A 84 12.55 5.58 -7.21
CA MET A 84 13.08 4.75 -8.30
C MET A 84 13.45 5.55 -9.57
N GLY A 85 13.20 6.86 -9.58
CA GLY A 85 13.53 7.74 -10.71
C GLY A 85 12.51 7.73 -11.86
N GLU A 86 11.31 7.20 -11.64
CA GLU A 86 10.24 7.26 -12.65
C GLU A 86 9.77 8.71 -12.84
N LYS A 87 9.54 9.08 -14.11
CA LYS A 87 9.05 10.42 -14.45
C LYS A 87 7.53 10.44 -14.46
N PHE A 88 6.94 11.30 -13.64
CA PHE A 88 5.50 11.51 -13.68
C PHE A 88 5.09 12.47 -14.79
N THR A 89 4.12 12.01 -15.57
CA THR A 89 3.39 12.86 -16.53
C THR A 89 2.32 13.66 -15.77
N PRO A 90 1.96 14.89 -16.19
CA PRO A 90 0.90 15.69 -15.54
C PRO A 90 -0.43 14.94 -15.38
N ARG A 91 -0.76 14.04 -16.31
CA ARG A 91 -1.94 13.17 -16.24
C ARG A 91 -1.89 12.19 -15.06
N MET A 92 -0.72 11.66 -14.72
CA MET A 92 -0.53 10.75 -13.59
C MET A 92 -0.71 11.48 -12.26
N ILE A 93 -0.23 12.72 -12.17
CA ILE A 93 -0.41 13.56 -10.98
C ILE A 93 -1.89 13.88 -10.78
N LEU A 94 -2.60 14.25 -11.84
CA LEU A 94 -4.05 14.48 -11.78
C LEU A 94 -4.82 13.22 -11.40
N GLY A 95 -4.50 12.07 -12.01
CA GLY A 95 -5.12 10.79 -11.68
C GLY A 95 -4.87 10.37 -10.23
N GLY A 96 -3.62 10.48 -9.77
CA GLY A 96 -3.25 10.23 -8.37
C GLY A 96 -3.99 11.16 -7.42
N GLY A 97 -4.05 12.46 -7.73
CA GLY A 97 -4.81 13.44 -6.96
C GLY A 97 -6.30 13.10 -6.87
N LEU A 98 -6.92 12.62 -7.94
CA LEU A 98 -8.31 12.18 -7.96
C LEU A 98 -8.54 10.99 -7.00
N ILE A 99 -7.65 9.99 -7.03
CA ILE A 99 -7.70 8.82 -6.13
C ILE A 99 -7.63 9.27 -4.66
N ILE A 100 -6.66 10.13 -4.33
CA ILE A 100 -6.51 10.66 -2.96
C ILE A 100 -7.71 11.50 -2.54
N SER A 101 -8.28 12.30 -3.45
CA SER A 101 -9.49 13.08 -3.15
C SER A 101 -10.70 12.19 -2.86
N GLY A 102 -10.89 11.10 -3.63
CA GLY A 102 -11.95 10.13 -3.41
C GLY A 102 -11.78 9.38 -2.08
N MET A 103 -10.54 9.05 -1.70
CA MET A 103 -10.22 8.49 -0.39
C MET A 103 -10.61 9.44 0.74
N ILE A 104 -10.24 10.72 0.66
CA ILE A 104 -10.55 11.72 1.69
C ILE A 104 -12.06 11.89 1.86
N ALA A 105 -12.82 11.86 0.77
CA ALA A 105 -14.28 11.95 0.80
C ALA A 105 -14.96 10.77 1.53
N VAL A 106 -14.30 9.62 1.62
CA VAL A 106 -14.81 8.40 2.27
C VAL A 106 -14.25 8.23 3.70
N ALA A 107 -13.09 8.85 3.97
CA ALA A 107 -12.46 8.81 5.29
C ALA A 107 -13.12 9.76 6.30
N HIS A 108 -13.89 10.74 5.84
CA HIS A 108 -14.68 11.69 6.63
C HIS A 108 -16.12 11.22 6.82
#